data_AF-A0A7C3XP02-F1
#
_entry.id   AF-A0A7C3XP02-F1
#
_cell.length_a   1.000
_cell.length_b   1.000
_cell.length_c   1.000
_cell.angle_alpha   90.00
_cell.angle_beta   90.00
_cell.angle_gamma   90.00
#
_symmetry.space_group_name_H-M   'P 1'
#
loop_
_entity.id
_entity.type
_entity.pdbx_description
1 polymer ?
#
loop_
_entity_poly.entity_id
_entity_poly.type
_entity_poly.pdbx_seq_one_letter_code
_entity_poly.pdbx_strand_id
1 'polypeptide(L)'
;MQSDYHRMMAILEFTPEQLEKFKKAIADRHRENDAWYETAEGKQYRELKQQMAAARSARNRETITRLEPQLAELEAKREEMRAELRRRFMASGALTLDQQKQWAGYVMYTGIMRRLRDVQLTEQQSAEVQRMCYEAAAAAVRRDTWKTDPYLKLPAETEQTMEKIKEKVLTPEQRPAVLPADKSATRGIRK
;
A
#
# COMPACT_ATOMS: atom_id res chain seq x y z
N MET A 1 6.53 -9.25 7.94
CA MET A 1 5.40 -8.43 7.43
C MET A 1 4.66 -9.29 6.42
N GLN A 2 3.41 -9.69 6.67
CA GLN A 2 2.61 -10.45 5.68
C GLN A 2 2.39 -9.59 4.43
N SER A 3 2.62 -10.14 3.24
CA SER A 3 2.42 -9.43 1.96
C SER A 3 0.95 -9.08 1.75
N ASP A 4 0.66 -8.00 1.01
CA ASP A 4 -0.71 -7.59 0.67
C ASP A 4 -1.59 -8.74 0.15
N TYR A 5 -1.03 -9.66 -0.63
CA TYR A 5 -1.74 -10.82 -1.17
C TYR A 5 -2.20 -11.83 -0.12
N HIS A 6 -1.43 -12.02 0.95
CA HIS A 6 -1.84 -12.85 2.08
C HIS A 6 -3.01 -12.19 2.83
N ARG A 7 -3.00 -10.85 2.93
CA ARG A 7 -4.10 -10.09 3.52
C ARG A 7 -5.36 -10.16 2.64
N MET A 8 -5.21 -10.05 1.32
CA MET A 8 -6.30 -10.27 0.37
C MET A 8 -6.94 -11.64 0.57
N MET A 9 -6.16 -12.72 0.67
CA MET A 9 -6.68 -14.06 0.94
C MET A 9 -7.43 -14.17 2.26
N ALA A 10 -7.02 -13.43 3.28
CA ALA A 10 -7.65 -13.49 4.60
C ALA A 10 -8.96 -12.68 4.68
N ILE A 11 -9.12 -11.66 3.82
CA ILE A 11 -10.23 -10.70 3.90
C ILE A 11 -11.28 -10.97 2.83
N LEU A 12 -10.85 -11.44 1.67
CA LEU A 12 -11.73 -11.66 0.53
C LEU A 12 -12.17 -13.12 0.50
N GLU A 13 -13.45 -13.32 0.20
CA GLU A 13 -14.01 -14.65 0.00
C GLU A 13 -13.69 -15.13 -1.41
N PHE A 14 -13.08 -16.30 -1.55
CA PHE A 14 -12.76 -16.91 -2.84
C PHE A 14 -13.53 -18.21 -3.02
N THR A 15 -14.08 -18.43 -4.22
CA THR A 15 -14.44 -19.80 -4.62
C THR A 15 -13.17 -20.62 -4.86
N PRO A 16 -13.23 -21.96 -4.83
CA PRO A 16 -12.06 -22.80 -5.13
C PRO A 16 -11.39 -22.46 -6.46
N GLU A 17 -12.17 -22.22 -7.52
CA GLU A 17 -11.66 -21.87 -8.85
C GLU A 17 -10.99 -20.50 -8.87
N GLN A 18 -11.59 -19.51 -8.19
CA GLN A 18 -11.01 -18.17 -8.06
C GLN A 18 -9.72 -18.21 -7.26
N LEU A 19 -9.66 -19.01 -6.20
CA LEU A 19 -8.48 -19.16 -5.35
C LEU A 19 -7.30 -19.71 -6.15
N GLU A 20 -7.52 -20.72 -6.99
CA GLU A 20 -6.46 -21.27 -7.85
C GLU A 20 -5.97 -20.24 -8.87
N LYS A 21 -6.89 -19.50 -9.50
CA LYS A 21 -6.54 -18.39 -10.40
C LYS A 21 -5.73 -17.30 -9.69
N PHE A 22 -6.13 -16.95 -8.46
CA PHE A 22 -5.47 -15.96 -7.62
C PHE A 22 -4.06 -16.40 -7.22
N LYS A 23 -3.89 -17.65 -6.76
CA LYS A 23 -2.58 -18.25 -6.44
C LYS A 23 -1.66 -18.26 -7.64
N LYS A 24 -2.16 -18.66 -8.82
CA LYS A 24 -1.38 -18.65 -10.06
C LYS A 24 -0.90 -17.24 -10.41
N ALA A 25 -1.79 -16.26 -10.38
CA ALA A 25 -1.44 -14.86 -10.67
C ALA A 25 -0.38 -14.32 -9.69
N ILE A 26 -0.42 -14.73 -8.42
CA ILE A 26 0.61 -14.40 -7.43
C ILE A 26 1.93 -15.08 -7.73
N ALA A 27 1.92 -16.37 -8.06
CA ALA A 27 3.13 -17.11 -8.38
C ALA A 27 3.83 -16.53 -9.61
N ASP A 28 3.08 -16.21 -10.67
CA ASP A 28 3.62 -15.56 -11.87
C ASP A 28 4.22 -14.19 -11.53
N ARG A 29 3.51 -13.38 -10.73
CA ARG A 29 4.02 -12.09 -10.24
C ARG A 29 5.32 -12.24 -9.43
N HIS A 30 5.41 -13.23 -8.54
CA HIS A 30 6.62 -13.47 -7.75
C HIS A 30 7.79 -13.86 -8.64
N ARG A 31 7.58 -14.80 -9.57
CA ARG A 31 8.60 -15.21 -10.54
C ARG A 31 9.16 -14.02 -11.32
N GLU A 32 8.29 -13.13 -11.80
CA GLU A 32 8.72 -11.95 -12.55
C GLU A 32 9.41 -10.89 -11.68
N ASN A 33 8.91 -10.67 -10.47
CA ASN A 33 9.58 -9.79 -9.51
C ASN A 33 10.98 -10.29 -9.17
N ASP A 34 11.16 -11.60 -9.02
CA ASP A 34 12.44 -12.21 -8.70
C ASP A 34 13.37 -12.18 -9.92
N ALA A 35 12.84 -12.40 -11.12
CA ALA A 35 13.60 -12.24 -12.37
C ALA A 35 14.16 -10.81 -12.54
N TRP A 36 13.43 -9.77 -12.11
CA TRP A 36 13.95 -8.40 -12.14
C TRP A 36 15.22 -8.26 -11.31
N TYR A 37 15.31 -8.91 -10.15
CA TYR A 37 16.50 -8.86 -9.29
C TYR A 37 17.73 -9.51 -9.92
N GLU A 38 17.55 -10.37 -10.92
CA GLU A 38 18.64 -11.02 -11.66
C GLU A 38 19.15 -10.21 -12.86
N THR A 39 18.44 -9.14 -13.23
CA THR A 39 18.91 -8.17 -14.24
C THR A 39 20.08 -7.34 -13.71
N ALA A 40 20.77 -6.62 -14.62
CA ALA A 40 21.84 -5.69 -14.24
C ALA A 40 21.34 -4.60 -13.28
N GLU A 41 20.17 -4.00 -13.56
CA GLU A 41 19.54 -2.99 -12.71
C GLU A 41 19.16 -3.54 -11.33
N GLY A 42 18.58 -4.75 -11.28
CA GLY A 42 18.20 -5.40 -10.03
C GLY A 42 19.40 -5.76 -9.15
N LYS A 43 20.52 -6.17 -9.75
CA LYS A 43 21.80 -6.40 -9.05
C LYS A 43 22.40 -5.09 -8.53
N GLN A 44 22.45 -4.06 -9.38
CA GLN A 44 22.91 -2.72 -8.98
C GLN A 44 22.06 -2.17 -7.82
N TYR A 45 20.74 -2.35 -7.86
CA TYR A 45 19.85 -1.93 -6.78
C TYR A 45 20.22 -2.60 -5.45
N ARG A 46 20.41 -3.94 -5.45
CA ARG A 46 20.80 -4.68 -4.24
C ARG A 46 22.13 -4.19 -3.69
N GLU A 47 23.11 -3.98 -4.55
CA GLU A 47 24.43 -3.48 -4.18
C GLU A 47 24.35 -2.07 -3.57
N LEU A 48 23.67 -1.12 -4.24
CA LEU A 48 23.50 0.24 -3.73
C LEU A 48 22.73 0.28 -2.40
N LYS A 49 21.75 -0.60 -2.16
CA LYS A 49 21.09 -0.72 -0.85
C LYS A 49 22.06 -1.17 0.24
N GLN A 50 22.95 -2.12 -0.05
CA GLN A 50 23.98 -2.57 0.89
C GLN A 50 24.99 -1.46 1.19
N GLN A 51 25.49 -0.77 0.15
CA GLN A 51 26.40 0.37 0.30
C GLN A 51 25.76 1.50 1.11
N MET A 52 24.49 1.84 0.83
CA MET A 52 23.74 2.85 1.56
C MET A 52 23.56 2.45 3.05
N ALA A 53 23.26 1.18 3.33
CA ALA A 53 23.15 0.69 4.71
C ALA A 53 24.48 0.80 5.46
N ALA A 54 25.59 0.40 4.83
CA ALA A 54 26.93 0.54 5.39
C ALA A 54 27.30 2.02 5.64
N ALA A 55 27.03 2.91 4.66
CA ALA A 55 27.28 4.33 4.78
C ALA A 55 26.48 4.98 5.91
N ARG A 56 25.21 4.58 6.09
CA ARG A 56 24.36 5.01 7.22
C ARG A 56 24.90 4.53 8.56
N SER A 57 25.33 3.27 8.65
CA SER A 57 25.95 2.71 9.86
C SER A 57 27.25 3.45 10.23
N ALA A 58 28.08 3.74 9.23
CA ALA A 58 29.33 4.48 9.39
C ALA A 58 29.13 6.01 9.51
N ARG A 59 27.90 6.52 9.40
CA ARG A 59 27.57 7.95 9.35
C ARG A 59 28.36 8.72 8.27
N ASN A 60 28.72 8.06 7.17
CA ASN A 60 29.48 8.64 6.06
C ASN A 60 28.54 9.47 5.17
N ARG A 61 28.44 10.78 5.47
CA ARG A 61 27.54 11.70 4.78
C ARG A 61 27.85 11.86 3.30
N GLU A 62 29.12 11.92 2.91
CA GLU A 62 29.54 12.06 1.52
C GLU A 62 29.04 10.88 0.67
N THR A 63 29.23 9.66 1.18
CA THR A 63 28.76 8.46 0.50
C THR A 63 27.24 8.40 0.45
N ILE A 64 26.54 8.80 1.51
CA ILE A 64 25.07 8.88 1.51
C ILE A 64 24.59 9.83 0.40
N THR A 65 25.09 11.07 0.36
CA THR A 65 24.70 12.08 -0.64
C THR A 65 24.96 11.60 -2.07
N ARG A 66 26.07 10.88 -2.30
CA ARG A 66 26.40 10.32 -3.62
C ARG A 66 25.47 9.17 -4.05
N LEU A 67 25.08 8.30 -3.11
CA LEU A 67 24.27 7.11 -3.40
C LEU A 67 22.76 7.41 -3.48
N GLU A 68 22.27 8.43 -2.77
CA GLU A 68 20.85 8.79 -2.74
C GLU A 68 20.20 8.97 -4.12
N PRO A 69 20.74 9.80 -5.05
CA PRO A 69 20.10 9.99 -6.35
C PRO A 69 20.13 8.73 -7.22
N GLN A 70 21.21 7.94 -7.17
CA GLN A 70 21.32 6.67 -7.90
C GLN A 70 20.29 5.65 -7.41
N LEU A 71 20.12 5.59 -6.08
CA LEU A 71 19.15 4.70 -5.48
C LEU A 71 17.72 5.17 -5.78
N ALA A 72 17.46 6.48 -5.77
CA ALA A 72 16.15 7.04 -6.10
C ALA A 72 15.71 6.69 -7.53
N GLU A 73 16.62 6.73 -8.51
CA GLU A 73 16.34 6.33 -9.89
C GLU A 73 15.94 4.84 -9.97
N LEU A 74 16.72 3.95 -9.37
CA LEU A 74 16.41 2.53 -9.35
C LEU A 74 15.15 2.21 -8.54
N GLU A 75 14.86 2.96 -7.48
CA GLU A 75 13.60 2.85 -6.73
C GLU A 75 12.40 3.24 -7.59
N ALA A 76 12.52 4.28 -8.43
CA ALA A 76 11.47 4.67 -9.38
C ALA A 76 11.21 3.57 -10.42
N LYS A 77 12.26 3.05 -11.07
CA LYS A 77 12.15 1.94 -12.03
C LYS A 77 11.54 0.68 -11.41
N ARG A 78 11.98 0.35 -10.19
CA ARG A 78 11.42 -0.77 -9.44
C ARG A 78 9.94 -0.56 -9.12
N GLU A 79 9.53 0.66 -8.75
CA GLU A 79 8.13 0.95 -8.46
C GLU A 79 7.26 0.90 -9.71
N GLU A 80 7.75 1.37 -10.86
CA GLU A 80 7.07 1.22 -12.15
C GLU A 80 6.85 -0.25 -12.50
N MET A 81 7.89 -1.08 -12.40
CA MET A 81 7.79 -2.53 -12.59
C MET A 81 6.76 -3.16 -11.63
N ARG A 82 6.77 -2.77 -10.35
CA ARG A 82 5.82 -3.29 -9.36
C ARG A 82 4.38 -2.87 -9.66
N ALA A 83 4.18 -1.63 -10.10
CA ALA A 83 2.88 -1.12 -10.52
C ALA A 83 2.37 -1.87 -11.75
N GLU A 84 3.25 -2.18 -12.71
CA GLU A 84 2.89 -2.97 -13.90
C GLU A 84 2.53 -4.41 -13.55
N LEU A 85 3.34 -5.07 -12.72
CA LEU A 85 3.02 -6.41 -12.20
C LEU A 85 1.67 -6.41 -11.47
N ARG A 86 1.37 -5.35 -10.71
CA ARG A 86 0.09 -5.19 -10.03
C ARG A 86 -1.05 -4.97 -11.03
N ARG A 87 -0.87 -4.16 -12.07
CA ARG A 87 -1.86 -4.01 -13.16
C ARG A 87 -2.19 -5.34 -13.80
N ARG A 88 -1.17 -6.14 -14.16
CA ARG A 88 -1.36 -7.46 -14.76
C ARG A 88 -2.07 -8.43 -13.81
N PHE A 89 -1.73 -8.41 -12.53
CA PHE A 89 -2.47 -9.16 -11.52
C PHE A 89 -3.96 -8.77 -11.50
N MET A 90 -4.29 -7.47 -11.49
CA MET A 90 -5.69 -7.01 -11.50
C MET A 90 -6.40 -7.37 -12.81
N ALA A 91 -5.71 -7.23 -13.95
CA ALA A 91 -6.22 -7.56 -15.28
C ALA A 91 -6.45 -9.07 -15.48
N SER A 92 -5.74 -9.93 -14.74
CA SER A 92 -5.92 -11.39 -14.81
C SER A 92 -7.35 -11.82 -14.49
N GLY A 93 -8.13 -10.97 -13.80
CA GLY A 93 -9.46 -11.32 -13.30
C GLY A 93 -9.38 -12.29 -12.13
N ALA A 94 -8.29 -12.26 -11.36
CA ALA A 94 -8.16 -12.95 -10.08
C ALA A 94 -9.08 -12.37 -9.00
N LEU A 95 -9.51 -11.11 -9.17
CA LEU A 95 -10.47 -10.42 -8.30
C LEU A 95 -11.67 -9.91 -9.10
N THR A 96 -12.87 -10.23 -8.62
CA THR A 96 -14.13 -9.61 -9.07
C THR A 96 -14.18 -8.12 -8.71
N LEU A 97 -15.08 -7.36 -9.33
CA LEU A 97 -15.23 -5.94 -9.01
C LEU A 97 -15.58 -5.71 -7.52
N ASP A 98 -16.42 -6.55 -6.92
CA ASP A 98 -16.79 -6.37 -5.52
C ASP A 98 -15.65 -6.73 -4.56
N GLN A 99 -14.84 -7.75 -4.89
CA GLN A 99 -13.59 -8.01 -4.18
C GLN A 99 -12.58 -6.85 -4.32
N GLN A 100 -12.53 -6.19 -5.48
CA GLN A 100 -11.70 -5.00 -5.67
C GLN A 100 -12.16 -3.83 -4.79
N LYS A 101 -13.48 -3.58 -4.71
CA LYS A 101 -14.07 -2.58 -3.80
C LYS A 101 -13.75 -2.89 -2.33
N GLN A 102 -13.93 -4.15 -1.92
CA GLN A 102 -13.65 -4.59 -0.56
C GLN A 102 -12.16 -4.42 -0.20
N TRP A 103 -11.27 -4.80 -1.13
CA TRP A 103 -9.83 -4.58 -0.96
C TRP A 103 -9.48 -3.10 -0.86
N ALA A 104 -10.05 -2.25 -1.72
CA ALA A 104 -9.83 -0.81 -1.66
C ALA A 104 -10.31 -0.21 -0.33
N GLY A 105 -11.45 -0.68 0.19
CA GLY A 105 -11.96 -0.31 1.51
C GLY A 105 -10.99 -0.66 2.64
N TYR A 106 -10.40 -1.86 2.58
CA TYR A 106 -9.35 -2.26 3.52
C TYR A 106 -8.07 -1.41 3.40
N VAL A 107 -7.61 -1.13 2.18
CA VAL A 107 -6.42 -0.28 1.95
C VAL A 107 -6.65 1.13 2.53
N MET A 108 -7.80 1.73 2.22
CA MET A 108 -8.19 3.04 2.76
C MET A 108 -8.26 3.01 4.29
N TYR A 109 -8.94 2.01 4.87
CA TYR A 109 -9.05 1.84 6.32
C TYR A 109 -7.69 1.76 7.00
N THR A 110 -6.77 0.92 6.51
CA THR A 110 -5.43 0.81 7.11
C THR A 110 -4.60 2.08 6.95
N GLY A 111 -4.78 2.82 5.86
CA GLY A 111 -4.16 4.14 5.66
C GLY A 111 -4.67 5.17 6.68
N ILE A 112 -5.98 5.24 6.88
CA ILE A 112 -6.62 6.15 7.83
C ILE A 112 -6.28 5.76 9.28
N MET A 113 -6.35 4.48 9.64
CA MET A 113 -5.99 4.02 10.98
C MET A 113 -4.53 4.31 11.34
N ARG A 114 -3.62 4.35 10.36
CA ARG A 114 -2.24 4.80 10.59
C ARG A 114 -2.17 6.27 11.00
N ARG A 115 -3.05 7.12 10.46
CA ARG A 115 -3.16 8.53 10.83
C ARG A 115 -3.85 8.72 12.17
N LEU A 116 -4.74 7.80 12.53
CA LEU A 116 -5.45 7.77 13.81
C LEU A 116 -4.74 7.00 14.92
N ARG A 117 -3.52 6.49 14.69
CA ARG A 117 -2.83 5.61 15.65
C ARG A 117 -2.62 6.21 17.05
N ASP A 118 -2.53 7.54 17.13
CA ASP A 118 -2.28 8.29 18.37
C ASP A 118 -3.61 8.81 18.97
N VAL A 119 -4.75 8.52 18.32
CA VAL A 119 -6.10 8.83 18.78
C VAL A 119 -6.68 7.60 19.50
N GLN A 120 -7.15 7.79 20.73
CA GLN A 120 -7.85 6.73 21.46
C GLN A 120 -9.28 6.61 20.93
N LEU A 121 -9.51 5.70 19.99
CA LEU A 121 -10.83 5.39 19.45
C LEU A 121 -11.54 4.34 20.31
N THR A 122 -12.84 4.50 20.50
CA THR A 122 -13.68 3.40 20.99
C THR A 122 -13.85 2.33 19.91
N GLU A 123 -14.34 1.15 20.30
CA GLU A 123 -14.69 0.09 19.34
C GLU A 123 -15.74 0.56 18.33
N GLN A 124 -16.75 1.30 18.80
CA GLN A 124 -17.79 1.88 17.96
C GLN A 124 -17.22 2.89 16.95
N GLN A 125 -16.32 3.77 17.39
CA GLN A 125 -15.65 4.72 16.49
C GLN A 125 -14.78 3.98 15.45
N SER A 126 -14.06 2.93 15.86
CA SER A 126 -13.23 2.14 14.96
C SER A 126 -14.06 1.39 13.91
N ALA A 127 -15.20 0.82 14.31
CA ALA A 127 -16.14 0.17 13.40
C ALA A 127 -16.76 1.17 12.42
N GLU A 128 -17.10 2.37 12.89
CA GLU A 128 -17.64 3.43 12.04
C GLU A 128 -16.62 3.94 11.02
N VAL A 129 -15.36 4.13 11.44
CA VAL A 129 -14.25 4.44 10.52
C VAL A 129 -14.10 3.36 9.45
N GLN A 130 -14.15 2.08 9.85
CA GLN A 130 -14.09 0.97 8.90
C GLN A 130 -15.26 1.03 7.91
N ARG A 131 -16.50 1.17 8.40
CA ARG A 131 -17.69 1.27 7.55
C ARG A 131 -17.58 2.39 6.53
N MET A 132 -17.20 3.60 6.97
CA MET A 132 -17.02 4.76 6.08
C MET A 132 -15.96 4.52 4.99
N CYS A 133 -14.86 3.85 5.31
CA CYS A 133 -13.82 3.52 4.33
C CYS A 133 -14.33 2.54 3.26
N TYR A 134 -15.07 1.51 3.67
CA TYR A 134 -15.61 0.51 2.75
C TYR A 134 -16.71 1.11 1.85
N GLU A 135 -17.57 1.98 2.39
CA GLU A 135 -18.58 2.69 1.60
C GLU A 135 -17.96 3.65 0.59
N ALA A 136 -16.96 4.44 1.01
CA ALA A 136 -16.25 5.35 0.11
C ALA A 136 -15.56 4.58 -1.02
N ALA A 137 -14.87 3.49 -0.69
CA ALA A 137 -14.24 2.62 -1.69
C ALA A 137 -15.26 1.98 -2.64
N ALA A 138 -16.40 1.50 -2.13
CA ALA A 138 -17.45 0.90 -2.95
C ALA A 138 -18.06 1.90 -3.96
N ALA A 139 -18.16 3.18 -3.58
CA ALA A 139 -18.64 4.24 -4.45
C ALA A 139 -17.59 4.67 -5.50
N ALA A 140 -16.31 4.62 -5.15
CA ALA A 140 -15.20 5.11 -5.97
C ALA A 140 -14.69 4.08 -6.98
N VAL A 141 -14.60 2.80 -6.61
CA VAL A 141 -14.04 1.77 -7.48
C VAL A 141 -15.03 1.38 -8.57
N ARG A 142 -14.59 1.50 -9.82
CA ARG A 142 -15.33 1.16 -11.05
C ARG A 142 -14.58 0.07 -11.83
N ARG A 143 -15.25 -0.50 -12.82
CA ARG A 143 -14.60 -1.37 -13.82
C ARG A 143 -13.46 -0.55 -14.44
N ASP A 144 -12.24 -1.05 -14.28
CA ASP A 144 -10.97 -0.46 -14.77
C ASP A 144 -10.28 0.62 -13.91
N THR A 145 -10.72 0.91 -12.68
CA THR A 145 -9.97 1.80 -11.76
C THR A 145 -8.51 1.37 -11.59
N TRP A 146 -8.23 0.06 -11.63
CA TRP A 146 -6.89 -0.51 -11.51
C TRP A 146 -5.93 -0.11 -12.64
N LYS A 147 -6.42 0.38 -13.79
CA LYS A 147 -5.54 0.83 -14.90
C LYS A 147 -4.74 2.07 -14.51
N THR A 148 -5.36 2.98 -13.77
CA THR A 148 -4.74 4.23 -13.30
C THR A 148 -4.23 4.09 -11.86
N ASP A 149 -4.87 3.28 -11.02
CA ASP A 149 -4.44 2.99 -9.66
C ASP A 149 -4.42 1.47 -9.38
N PRO A 150 -3.34 0.75 -9.76
CA PRO A 150 -3.27 -0.70 -9.58
C PRO A 150 -3.27 -1.16 -8.12
N TYR A 151 -2.95 -0.26 -7.20
CA TYR A 151 -2.94 -0.57 -5.78
C TYR A 151 -4.28 -0.27 -5.09
N LEU A 152 -5.20 0.41 -5.81
CA LEU A 152 -6.49 0.88 -5.30
C LEU A 152 -6.33 1.68 -4.00
N LYS A 153 -5.37 2.62 -4.00
CA LYS A 153 -5.08 3.51 -2.87
C LYS A 153 -6.09 4.65 -2.75
N LEU A 154 -6.67 5.11 -3.87
CA LEU A 154 -7.73 6.15 -3.88
C LEU A 154 -7.37 7.38 -3.01
N PRO A 155 -6.27 8.09 -3.32
CA PRO A 155 -5.73 9.12 -2.42
C PRO A 155 -6.71 10.28 -2.18
N ALA A 156 -7.43 10.72 -3.21
CA ALA A 156 -8.39 11.81 -3.09
C ALA A 156 -9.58 11.39 -2.20
N GLU A 157 -10.11 10.19 -2.41
CA GLU A 157 -11.22 9.65 -1.65
C GLU A 157 -10.82 9.35 -0.20
N THR A 158 -9.57 8.94 0.02
CA THR A 158 -9.00 8.73 1.36
C THR A 158 -8.98 10.05 2.14
N GLU A 159 -8.50 11.14 1.55
CA GLU A 159 -8.51 12.46 2.22
C GLU A 159 -9.93 12.95 2.49
N GLN A 160 -10.84 12.85 1.50
CA GLN A 160 -12.25 13.20 1.72
C GLN A 160 -12.91 12.39 2.84
N THR A 161 -12.59 11.10 2.93
CA THR A 161 -13.10 10.21 3.98
C THR A 161 -12.51 10.55 5.34
N MET A 162 -11.21 10.90 5.40
CA MET A 162 -10.57 11.38 6.63
C MET A 162 -11.23 12.64 7.16
N GLU A 163 -11.53 13.63 6.32
CA GLU A 163 -12.22 14.84 6.78
C GLU A 163 -13.62 14.53 7.32
N LYS A 164 -14.39 13.67 6.65
CA LYS A 164 -15.69 13.21 7.16
C LYS A 164 -15.56 12.50 8.51
N ILE A 165 -14.51 11.70 8.72
CA ILE A 165 -14.25 11.02 10.00
C ILE A 165 -13.95 12.03 11.11
N LYS A 166 -13.13 13.04 10.85
CA LYS A 166 -12.84 14.10 11.82
C LYS A 166 -14.11 14.82 12.25
N GLU A 167 -15.00 15.09 11.31
CA GLU A 167 -16.26 15.79 11.57
C GLU A 167 -17.28 14.93 12.32
N LYS A 168 -17.48 13.69 11.89
CA LYS A 168 -18.62 12.85 12.31
C LYS A 168 -18.30 11.81 13.37
N VAL A 169 -17.05 11.38 13.47
CA VAL A 169 -16.65 10.27 14.34
C VAL A 169 -15.82 10.76 15.52
N LEU A 170 -14.88 11.66 15.27
CA LEU A 170 -13.97 12.15 16.30
C LEU A 170 -14.60 13.28 17.12
N THR A 171 -14.36 13.25 18.43
CA THR A 171 -14.68 14.39 19.30
C THR A 171 -13.73 15.55 19.02
N PRO A 172 -14.10 16.81 19.37
CA PRO A 172 -13.21 17.95 19.21
C PRO A 172 -11.83 17.77 19.86
N GLU A 173 -11.76 17.06 20.99
CA GLU A 173 -10.54 16.80 21.76
C GLU A 173 -9.63 15.75 21.09
N GLN A 174 -10.20 14.85 20.29
CA GLN A 174 -9.46 13.82 19.56
C GLN A 174 -8.79 14.37 18.28
N ARG A 175 -9.38 15.40 17.64
CA ARG A 175 -8.93 15.93 16.33
C ARG A 175 -7.46 16.41 16.30
N PRO A 176 -6.92 17.08 17.33
CA PRO A 176 -5.52 17.52 17.33
C PRO A 176 -4.49 16.38 17.30
N ALA A 177 -4.87 15.16 17.72
CA ALA A 177 -3.98 14.00 17.71
C ALA A 177 -3.93 13.27 16.35
N VAL A 178 -4.72 13.70 15.36
CA VAL A 178 -4.69 13.13 14.00
C VAL A 178 -3.40 13.52 13.30
N LEU A 179 -2.68 12.53 12.78
CA LEU A 179 -1.44 12.78 12.05
C LEU A 179 -1.71 13.29 10.62
N PRO A 180 -0.90 14.22 10.10
CA PRO A 180 -0.96 14.61 8.70
C PRO A 180 -0.53 13.46 7.80
N ALA A 181 -1.01 13.47 6.54
CA ALA A 181 -0.74 12.43 5.55
C ALA A 181 0.77 12.13 5.42
N ASP A 182 1.61 13.17 5.33
CA ASP A 182 3.05 13.05 5.09
C ASP A 182 3.83 12.43 6.26
N LYS A 183 3.44 12.73 7.51
CA LYS A 183 4.10 12.19 8.72
C LYS A 183 3.69 10.74 9.02
N SER A 184 2.64 10.24 8.38
CA SER A 184 2.18 8.86 8.52
C SER A 184 3.06 7.87 7.72
N ALA A 185 3.69 8.32 6.63
CA ALA A 185 4.55 7.49 5.77
C ALA A 185 5.94 7.24 6.36
N THR A 186 6.51 8.21 7.09
CA THR A 186 7.93 8.21 7.49
C THR A 186 8.24 7.44 8.78
N ARG A 187 7.26 7.23 9.67
CA ARG A 187 7.49 6.56 10.97
C ARG A 187 7.43 5.03 10.95
N GLY A 188 7.09 4.40 9.82
CA GLY A 188 7.03 2.94 9.67
C GLY A 188 8.39 2.24 9.45
N ILE A 189 9.49 3.00 9.36
CA ILE A 189 10.86 2.49 9.09
C ILE A 189 11.70 2.36 10.38
N ARG A 190 11.12 2.61 11.56
CA ARG A 190 11.80 2.40 12.86
C ARG A 190 11.00 1.49 13.77
N LYS A 191 11.23 0.18 13.67
CA LYS A 191 11.39 -0.74 14.81
C LYS A 191 12.33 -1.85 14.37
#